data_AF-A0A938HK33-F1
#
_entry.id   AF-A0A938HK33-F1
#
_cell.length_a   1.000
_cell.length_b   1.000
_cell.length_c   1.000
_cell.angle_alpha   90.00
_cell.angle_beta   90.00
_cell.angle_gamma   90.00
#
_symmetry.space_group_name_H-M   'P 1'
#
loop_
_entity.id
_entity.type
_entity.pdbx_description
1 polymer ?
#
loop_
_entity_poly.entity_id
_entity_poly.type
_entity_poly.pdbx_seq_one_letter_code
_entity_poly.pdbx_strand_id
1 'polypeptide(L)'
;MKRSAATPKSGTRAKTKPARAPVEAHLDKRAGISPSARLPAGPRAALTLGPLLHNWPADQRRDFYFRIADEAPVDTVCLGEVVCAKRAPFFDPHLDEVAERLIRAGKEVVFSTLALVTGARDMTFVADAAARRGLVEANDLAAVELLRGKAHHVGPFVNVYSEDTARLLARLGATRICLPVELPATAVGAIAAATAAECEVVAFGRVPLAMSARCFHARSRDRHKINCRFVCAEDADGLPVETAEGERFLAIAGCHILSHAYANLANEVAALRAAGVKRFRLLPQAIDMVAVADVFRRRLDGRIGGAEAMAALRPLVAPEIAFVNGFVHGRAGEEWVADSLRA
;
A
#
# COMPACT_ATOMS: atom_id res chain seq x y z
N MET A 1 -37.72 -61.05 3.61
CA MET A 1 -38.30 -60.75 4.95
C MET A 1 -38.10 -59.27 5.22
N LYS A 2 -39.06 -58.38 5.45
CA LYS A 2 -40.53 -58.39 5.58
C LYS A 2 -41.08 -57.19 4.79
N ARG A 3 -42.32 -57.34 4.29
CA ARG A 3 -43.16 -56.36 3.60
C ARG A 3 -44.03 -55.58 4.60
N SER A 4 -44.50 -54.39 4.20
CA SER A 4 -45.90 -53.85 4.31
C SER A 4 -45.87 -52.33 4.47
N ALA A 5 -46.76 -51.47 3.96
CA ALA A 5 -47.88 -51.46 3.00
C ALA A 5 -48.25 -49.95 2.87
N ALA A 6 -48.43 -49.35 1.67
CA ALA A 6 -49.72 -49.10 0.98
C ALA A 6 -50.87 -48.61 1.91
N THR A 7 -51.71 -47.58 1.69
CA THR A 7 -52.19 -46.82 0.50
C THR A 7 -53.09 -45.62 0.99
N PRO A 8 -53.86 -44.84 0.17
CA PRO A 8 -54.01 -43.38 0.29
C PRO A 8 -55.50 -42.88 0.36
N LYS A 9 -55.77 -41.63 -0.09
CA LYS A 9 -57.05 -40.90 -0.39
C LYS A 9 -57.30 -39.76 0.61
N SER A 10 -57.85 -38.58 0.31
CA SER A 10 -58.60 -37.95 -0.81
C SER A 10 -58.63 -36.43 -0.49
N GLY A 11 -58.54 -35.48 -1.43
CA GLY A 11 -59.67 -34.98 -2.23
C GLY A 11 -60.14 -33.56 -1.83
N THR A 12 -59.78 -32.57 -2.66
CA THR A 12 -60.54 -31.35 -3.09
C THR A 12 -61.28 -30.45 -2.09
N ARG A 13 -60.98 -29.13 -2.13
CA ARG A 13 -61.89 -28.08 -2.67
C ARG A 13 -61.24 -26.69 -2.74
N ALA A 14 -61.44 -26.03 -3.88
CA ALA A 14 -61.13 -24.63 -4.14
C ALA A 14 -62.17 -23.67 -3.50
N LYS A 15 -61.72 -22.48 -3.09
CA LYS A 15 -62.56 -21.28 -2.98
C LYS A 15 -61.75 -20.05 -3.41
N THR A 16 -62.31 -19.31 -4.36
CA THR A 16 -61.78 -18.09 -4.99
C THR A 16 -62.36 -16.80 -4.36
N LYS A 17 -61.46 -15.81 -4.21
CA LYS A 17 -61.65 -14.32 -4.29
C LYS A 17 -62.42 -13.61 -3.16
N PRO A 18 -62.13 -12.31 -2.85
CA PRO A 18 -61.98 -11.22 -3.83
C PRO A 18 -60.73 -10.34 -3.74
N ALA A 19 -60.53 -9.59 -4.81
CA ALA A 19 -59.51 -8.57 -5.01
C ALA A 19 -59.82 -7.28 -4.21
N ARG A 20 -58.78 -6.58 -3.75
CA ARG A 20 -58.84 -5.17 -3.39
C ARG A 20 -57.80 -4.39 -4.19
N ALA A 21 -58.27 -3.28 -4.76
CA ALA A 21 -57.59 -2.34 -5.63
C ALA A 21 -56.65 -1.40 -4.84
N PRO A 22 -55.83 -0.57 -5.51
CA PRO A 22 -54.58 -0.03 -5.00
C PRO A 22 -54.78 1.19 -4.10
N VAL A 23 -53.88 1.37 -3.14
CA VAL A 23 -53.77 2.61 -2.37
C VAL A 23 -52.68 3.46 -3.02
N GLU A 24 -53.12 4.52 -3.69
CA GLU A 24 -52.26 5.60 -4.16
C GLU A 24 -51.87 6.56 -3.02
N ALA A 25 -50.69 7.16 -3.22
CA ALA A 25 -50.31 8.51 -2.83
C ALA A 25 -50.25 8.85 -1.32
N HIS A 26 -49.02 8.84 -0.79
CA HIS A 26 -48.55 9.96 0.02
C HIS A 26 -47.27 10.53 -0.59
N LEU A 27 -47.40 11.78 -1.04
CA LEU A 27 -46.38 12.63 -1.64
C LEU A 27 -45.43 13.20 -0.57
N ASP A 28 -44.14 12.96 -0.83
CA ASP A 28 -43.01 13.90 -0.87
C ASP A 28 -42.81 14.92 0.28
N LYS A 29 -41.62 14.86 0.90
CA LYS A 29 -40.86 16.04 1.38
C LYS A 29 -39.37 15.70 1.62
N ARG A 30 -38.63 15.75 0.52
CA ARG A 30 -37.19 16.04 0.31
C ARG A 30 -36.31 16.42 1.52
N ALA A 31 -35.13 15.82 1.57
CA ALA A 31 -33.86 16.54 1.75
C ALA A 31 -32.83 15.94 0.77
N GLY A 32 -32.30 16.79 -0.12
CA GLY A 32 -31.66 16.42 -1.38
C GLY A 32 -30.32 15.69 -1.24
N ILE A 33 -30.25 14.51 -1.85
CA ILE A 33 -29.00 13.89 -2.28
C ILE A 33 -28.65 14.52 -3.64
N SER A 34 -27.54 15.24 -3.70
CA SER A 34 -26.98 15.78 -4.95
C SER A 34 -26.64 14.64 -5.92
N PRO A 35 -27.05 14.71 -7.20
CA PRO A 35 -26.70 13.71 -8.20
C PRO A 35 -25.45 14.13 -9.00
N SER A 36 -24.26 13.67 -8.61
CA SER A 36 -23.06 13.47 -9.45
C SER A 36 -21.90 13.05 -8.52
N ALA A 37 -21.11 11.99 -8.71
CA ALA A 37 -20.74 11.30 -9.93
C ALA A 37 -20.61 9.79 -9.67
N ARG A 38 -21.31 8.98 -10.46
CA ARG A 38 -20.96 7.56 -10.62
C ARG A 38 -19.61 7.51 -11.33
N LEU A 39 -18.58 6.98 -10.65
CA LEU A 39 -17.32 6.61 -11.29
C LEU A 39 -17.62 5.52 -12.34
N PRO A 40 -17.34 5.73 -13.64
CA PRO A 40 -17.57 4.71 -14.65
C PRO A 40 -16.58 3.53 -14.51
N ALA A 41 -16.99 2.38 -15.05
CA ALA A 41 -16.29 1.10 -15.04
C ALA A 41 -14.96 1.14 -15.82
N GLY A 42 -13.89 1.58 -15.15
CA GLY A 42 -12.51 1.19 -15.44
C GLY A 42 -12.08 0.00 -14.57
N PRO A 43 -10.93 -0.63 -14.83
CA PRO A 43 -10.38 -1.65 -13.93
C PRO A 43 -10.32 -1.10 -12.50
N ARG A 44 -10.74 -1.92 -11.53
CA ARG A 44 -10.83 -1.55 -10.12
C ARG A 44 -9.46 -1.09 -9.63
N ALA A 45 -9.38 0.12 -9.08
CA ALA A 45 -8.14 0.57 -8.44
C ALA A 45 -7.86 -0.31 -7.21
N ALA A 46 -6.60 -0.70 -7.05
CA ALA A 46 -6.19 -1.69 -6.06
C ALA A 46 -5.33 -1.09 -4.95
N LEU A 47 -5.34 -1.74 -3.79
CA LEU A 47 -4.52 -1.41 -2.64
C LEU A 47 -3.34 -2.36 -2.52
N THR A 48 -2.17 -1.78 -2.34
CA THR A 48 -0.94 -2.48 -2.02
C THR A 48 -0.53 -2.13 -0.60
N LEU A 49 -0.28 -3.12 0.25
CA LEU A 49 0.51 -2.91 1.46
C LEU A 49 1.98 -3.04 1.09
N GLY A 50 2.73 -1.94 1.17
CA GLY A 50 4.17 -1.93 0.91
C GLY A 50 4.96 -2.76 1.93
N PRO A 51 6.25 -2.99 1.67
CA PRO A 51 7.10 -3.73 2.59
C PRO A 51 7.30 -2.92 3.88
N LEU A 52 7.46 -3.61 5.01
CA LEU A 52 7.77 -2.97 6.28
C LEU A 52 9.17 -2.35 6.22
N LEU A 53 9.26 -1.01 6.31
CA LEU A 53 10.53 -0.27 6.25
C LEU A 53 11.23 -0.17 7.62
N HIS A 54 10.51 -0.48 8.70
CA HIS A 54 10.97 -0.45 10.08
C HIS A 54 11.49 -1.82 10.55
N ASN A 55 12.31 -1.84 11.60
CA ASN A 55 12.93 -3.07 12.10
C ASN A 55 12.16 -3.67 13.28
N TRP A 56 10.90 -4.07 13.06
CA TRP A 56 10.12 -4.66 14.14
C TRP A 56 10.68 -6.03 14.57
N PRO A 57 10.56 -6.41 15.86
CA PRO A 57 10.74 -7.77 16.31
C PRO A 57 10.01 -8.78 15.43
N ALA A 58 10.61 -9.96 15.22
CA ALA A 58 10.13 -10.96 14.26
C ALA A 58 8.69 -11.40 14.55
N ASP A 59 8.35 -11.69 15.81
CA ASP A 59 7.00 -12.08 16.22
C ASP A 59 5.98 -10.96 15.98
N GLN A 60 6.31 -9.72 16.35
CA GLN A 60 5.44 -8.56 16.09
C GLN A 60 5.18 -8.39 14.59
N ARG A 61 6.23 -8.51 13.76
CA ARG A 61 6.13 -8.43 12.30
C ARG A 61 5.27 -9.57 11.74
N ARG A 62 5.45 -10.81 12.24
CA ARG A 62 4.65 -11.97 11.83
C ARG A 62 3.18 -11.74 12.15
N ASP A 63 2.88 -11.38 13.39
CA ASP A 63 1.50 -11.20 13.87
C ASP A 63 0.81 -10.03 13.17
N PHE A 64 1.57 -8.97 12.85
CA PHE A 64 1.10 -7.91 11.96
C PHE A 64 0.64 -8.48 10.61
N TYR A 65 1.49 -9.24 9.91
CA TYR A 65 1.10 -9.79 8.61
C TYR A 65 -0.02 -10.84 8.69
N PHE A 66 -0.12 -11.59 9.78
CA PHE A 66 -1.26 -12.47 10.02
C PHE A 66 -2.56 -11.68 10.14
N ARG A 67 -2.55 -10.60 10.92
CA ARG A 67 -3.70 -9.70 11.03
C ARG A 67 -4.04 -9.05 9.68
N ILE A 68 -3.03 -8.64 8.89
CA ILE A 68 -3.24 -8.16 7.53
C ILE A 68 -3.89 -9.23 6.65
N ALA A 69 -3.42 -10.48 6.73
CA ALA A 69 -4.00 -11.59 5.99
C ALA A 69 -5.49 -11.73 6.29
N ASP A 70 -5.85 -11.75 7.57
CA ASP A 70 -7.19 -12.10 8.02
C ASP A 70 -8.19 -10.94 7.90
N GLU A 71 -7.75 -9.69 8.10
CA GLU A 71 -8.64 -8.55 8.31
C GLU A 71 -8.52 -7.45 7.25
N ALA A 72 -7.31 -7.22 6.69
CA ALA A 72 -7.07 -6.02 5.87
C ALA A 72 -7.62 -6.16 4.44
N PRO A 73 -8.39 -5.18 3.93
CA PRO A 73 -8.92 -5.21 2.57
C PRO A 73 -7.90 -4.72 1.53
N VAL A 74 -6.69 -5.27 1.54
CA VAL A 74 -5.62 -5.02 0.56
C VAL A 74 -5.54 -6.16 -0.47
N ASP A 75 -5.20 -5.81 -1.72
CA ASP A 75 -5.11 -6.75 -2.84
C ASP A 75 -3.71 -7.36 -2.96
N THR A 76 -2.67 -6.53 -2.79
CA THR A 76 -1.26 -6.94 -2.86
C THR A 76 -0.56 -6.68 -1.53
N VAL A 77 0.33 -7.59 -1.12
CA VAL A 77 1.23 -7.40 0.04
C VAL A 77 2.67 -7.65 -0.37
N CYS A 78 3.53 -6.66 -0.14
CA CYS A 78 4.96 -6.75 -0.35
C CYS A 78 5.65 -7.29 0.92
N LEU A 79 6.39 -8.40 0.78
CA LEU A 79 7.18 -9.05 1.82
C LEU A 79 8.68 -8.95 1.50
N GLY A 80 9.55 -9.17 2.48
CA GLY A 80 11.00 -9.13 2.30
C GLY A 80 11.65 -7.95 3.01
N GLU A 81 12.87 -7.62 2.63
CA GLU A 81 13.68 -6.59 3.30
C GLU A 81 14.27 -5.63 2.27
N VAL A 82 13.91 -4.36 2.38
CA VAL A 82 14.27 -3.31 1.42
C VAL A 82 15.42 -2.44 1.92
N VAL A 83 15.61 -2.34 3.23
CA VAL A 83 16.47 -1.33 3.86
C VAL A 83 17.85 -1.89 4.21
N CYS A 84 17.92 -3.08 4.80
CA CYS A 84 19.18 -3.63 5.29
C CYS A 84 19.17 -5.17 5.38
N ALA A 85 19.99 -5.82 4.55
CA ALA A 85 20.11 -7.28 4.50
C ALA A 85 20.38 -7.96 5.86
N LYS A 86 21.02 -7.24 6.81
CA LYS A 86 21.31 -7.77 8.15
C LYS A 86 20.03 -8.10 8.95
N ARG A 87 18.88 -7.53 8.59
CA ARG A 87 17.59 -7.72 9.27
C ARG A 87 16.87 -8.99 8.82
N ALA A 88 17.10 -9.41 7.57
CA ALA A 88 16.38 -10.53 6.97
C ALA A 88 16.45 -11.84 7.80
N PRO A 89 17.61 -12.26 8.33
CA PRO A 89 17.70 -13.53 9.07
C PRO A 89 16.78 -13.66 10.29
N PHE A 90 16.31 -12.54 10.87
CA PHE A 90 15.37 -12.58 11.99
C PHE A 90 13.94 -12.93 11.55
N PHE A 91 13.57 -12.62 10.31
CA PHE A 91 12.23 -12.83 9.80
C PHE A 91 12.13 -13.96 8.76
N ASP A 92 13.25 -14.34 8.12
CA ASP A 92 13.30 -15.43 7.16
C ASP A 92 12.60 -16.72 7.64
N PRO A 93 12.72 -17.16 8.92
CA PRO A 93 12.00 -18.33 9.42
C PRO A 93 10.47 -18.23 9.35
N HIS A 94 9.90 -17.02 9.33
CA HIS A 94 8.46 -16.77 9.26
C HIS A 94 7.96 -16.41 7.86
N LEU A 95 8.87 -16.15 6.91
CA LEU A 95 8.53 -15.56 5.63
C LEU A 95 7.57 -16.43 4.81
N ASP A 96 7.84 -17.74 4.75
CA ASP A 96 7.04 -18.68 3.96
C ASP A 96 5.66 -18.89 4.59
N GLU A 97 5.58 -19.07 5.93
CA GLU A 97 4.31 -19.19 6.66
C GLU A 97 3.42 -17.94 6.46
N VAL A 98 4.02 -16.75 6.55
CA VAL A 98 3.33 -15.49 6.31
C VAL A 98 2.84 -15.38 4.87
N ALA A 99 3.69 -15.71 3.89
CA ALA A 99 3.32 -15.69 2.48
C ALA A 99 2.15 -16.64 2.19
N GLU A 100 2.21 -17.88 2.70
CA GLU A 100 1.14 -18.87 2.52
C GLU A 100 -0.19 -18.41 3.13
N ARG A 101 -0.17 -17.82 4.33
CA ARG A 101 -1.38 -17.29 4.95
C ARG A 101 -1.99 -16.15 4.14
N LEU A 102 -1.17 -15.22 3.65
CA LEU A 102 -1.61 -14.11 2.80
C LEU A 102 -2.22 -14.62 1.49
N ILE A 103 -1.59 -15.61 0.84
CA ILE A 103 -2.11 -16.23 -0.39
C ILE A 103 -3.44 -16.94 -0.11
N ARG A 104 -3.55 -17.69 0.99
CA ARG A 104 -4.81 -18.36 1.39
C ARG A 104 -5.93 -17.35 1.66
N ALA A 105 -5.58 -16.16 2.15
CA ALA A 105 -6.52 -15.05 2.31
C ALA A 105 -6.84 -14.30 1.00
N GLY A 106 -6.37 -14.79 -0.15
CA GLY A 106 -6.66 -14.24 -1.47
C GLY A 106 -5.82 -13.03 -1.87
N LYS A 107 -4.67 -12.80 -1.22
CA LYS A 107 -3.78 -11.67 -1.51
C LYS A 107 -2.68 -12.06 -2.48
N GLU A 108 -2.34 -11.16 -3.38
CA GLU A 108 -1.13 -11.26 -4.19
C GLU A 108 0.09 -10.96 -3.32
N VAL A 109 1.03 -11.90 -3.23
CA VAL A 109 2.29 -11.72 -2.49
C VAL A 109 3.40 -11.37 -3.46
N VAL A 110 4.14 -10.31 -3.14
CA VAL A 110 5.30 -9.83 -3.90
C VAL A 110 6.53 -9.79 -3.00
N PHE A 111 7.65 -10.34 -3.44
CA PHE A 111 8.90 -10.33 -2.67
C PHE A 111 9.77 -9.14 -3.05
N SER A 112 9.96 -8.19 -2.14
CA SER A 112 10.76 -6.99 -2.30
C SER A 112 12.24 -7.24 -2.06
N THR A 113 13.06 -6.73 -2.99
CA THR A 113 14.53 -6.74 -2.93
C THR A 113 15.07 -5.50 -2.21
N LEU A 114 16.36 -5.48 -1.89
CA LEU A 114 17.04 -4.31 -1.31
C LEU A 114 17.01 -3.11 -2.26
N ALA A 115 16.86 -1.92 -1.69
CA ALA A 115 16.91 -0.64 -2.41
C ALA A 115 18.33 -0.09 -2.61
N LEU A 116 19.31 -0.57 -1.84
CA LEU A 116 20.69 -0.13 -1.97
C LEU A 116 21.63 -1.32 -1.80
N VAL A 117 22.28 -1.71 -2.89
CA VAL A 117 23.25 -2.80 -2.92
C VAL A 117 24.67 -2.24 -2.82
N THR A 118 25.38 -2.56 -1.74
CA THR A 118 26.71 -1.99 -1.47
C THR A 118 27.87 -2.98 -1.54
N GLY A 119 27.58 -4.27 -1.69
CA GLY A 119 28.63 -5.29 -1.80
C GLY A 119 28.08 -6.70 -2.00
N ALA A 120 28.98 -7.69 -1.97
CA ALA A 120 28.68 -9.09 -2.32
C ALA A 120 27.53 -9.70 -1.50
N ARG A 121 27.46 -9.42 -0.19
CA ARG A 121 26.37 -9.92 0.67
C ARG A 121 25.01 -9.40 0.23
N ASP A 122 24.93 -8.11 -0.08
CA ASP A 122 23.68 -7.49 -0.54
C ASP A 122 23.29 -8.07 -1.92
N MET A 123 24.27 -8.28 -2.81
CA MET A 123 24.05 -8.93 -4.10
C MET A 123 23.54 -10.38 -3.97
N THR A 124 24.08 -11.17 -3.04
CA THR A 124 23.55 -12.52 -2.76
C THR A 124 22.10 -12.46 -2.31
N PHE A 125 21.78 -11.56 -1.37
CA PHE A 125 20.40 -11.37 -0.91
C PHE A 125 19.44 -10.99 -2.06
N VAL A 126 19.86 -10.08 -2.94
CA VAL A 126 19.06 -9.68 -4.11
C VAL A 126 18.90 -10.85 -5.09
N ALA A 127 19.95 -11.63 -5.35
CA ALA A 127 19.88 -12.79 -6.23
C ALA A 127 18.95 -13.89 -5.68
N ASP A 128 19.02 -14.17 -4.38
CA ASP A 128 18.14 -15.14 -3.73
C ASP A 128 16.67 -14.71 -3.82
N ALA A 129 16.38 -13.42 -3.55
CA ALA A 129 15.05 -12.86 -3.68
C ALA A 129 14.54 -12.91 -5.14
N ALA A 130 15.39 -12.58 -6.13
CA ALA A 130 15.06 -12.63 -7.55
C ALA A 130 14.85 -14.06 -8.08
N ALA A 131 15.43 -15.06 -7.43
CA ALA A 131 15.26 -16.48 -7.76
C ALA A 131 14.00 -17.10 -7.13
N ARG A 132 13.31 -16.41 -6.20
CA ARG A 132 12.09 -16.91 -5.58
C ARG A 132 10.99 -17.14 -6.62
N ARG A 133 10.16 -18.14 -6.36
CA ARG A 133 8.93 -18.36 -7.13
C ARG A 133 7.91 -17.28 -6.75
N GLY A 134 7.26 -16.68 -7.74
CA GLY A 134 6.28 -15.62 -7.55
C GLY A 134 6.75 -14.28 -8.13
N LEU A 135 5.99 -13.22 -7.85
CA LEU A 135 6.33 -11.87 -8.28
C LEU A 135 7.38 -11.27 -7.35
N VAL A 136 8.35 -10.59 -7.94
CA VAL A 136 9.43 -9.90 -7.24
C VAL A 136 9.31 -8.40 -7.49
N GLU A 137 9.53 -7.60 -6.46
CA GLU A 137 9.68 -6.15 -6.57
C GLU A 137 11.17 -5.78 -6.55
N ALA A 138 11.64 -5.29 -7.70
CA ALA A 138 12.97 -4.73 -7.86
C ALA A 138 13.04 -3.32 -7.27
N ASN A 139 13.91 -3.12 -6.29
CA ASN A 139 14.17 -1.82 -5.67
C ASN A 139 15.56 -1.25 -6.02
N ASP A 140 16.36 -2.00 -6.79
CA ASP A 140 17.69 -1.62 -7.29
C ASP A 140 17.85 -2.14 -8.74
N LEU A 141 18.66 -1.47 -9.55
CA LEU A 141 18.89 -1.86 -10.95
C LEU A 141 19.55 -3.24 -11.10
N ALA A 142 20.32 -3.70 -10.10
CA ALA A 142 20.83 -5.06 -10.07
C ALA A 142 19.71 -6.10 -10.02
N ALA A 143 18.63 -5.83 -9.26
CA ALA A 143 17.45 -6.69 -9.24
C ALA A 143 16.71 -6.65 -10.57
N VAL A 144 16.57 -5.47 -11.19
CA VAL A 144 15.98 -5.33 -12.54
C VAL A 144 16.74 -6.17 -13.56
N GLU A 145 18.08 -6.15 -13.53
CA GLU A 145 18.90 -6.94 -14.44
C GLU A 145 18.68 -8.44 -14.26
N LEU A 146 18.66 -8.93 -13.02
CA LEU A 146 18.42 -10.34 -12.71
C LEU A 146 17.02 -10.82 -13.10
N LEU A 147 16.05 -9.91 -13.16
CA LEU A 147 14.65 -10.17 -13.51
C LEU A 147 14.34 -9.89 -14.99
N ARG A 148 15.33 -9.44 -15.77
CA ARG A 148 15.15 -9.11 -17.19
C ARG A 148 14.45 -10.23 -17.96
N GLY A 149 13.40 -9.87 -18.69
CA GLY A 149 12.58 -10.80 -19.48
C GLY A 149 11.58 -11.62 -18.67
N LYS A 150 11.53 -11.46 -17.34
CA LYS A 150 10.52 -12.05 -16.46
C LYS A 150 9.56 -10.96 -15.99
N ALA A 151 8.30 -11.33 -15.76
CA ALA A 151 7.33 -10.42 -15.15
C ALA A 151 7.77 -10.06 -13.73
N HIS A 152 7.95 -8.77 -13.46
CA HIS A 152 8.33 -8.25 -12.16
C HIS A 152 7.70 -6.88 -11.89
N HIS A 153 7.76 -6.43 -10.64
CA HIS A 153 7.41 -5.06 -10.26
C HIS A 153 8.67 -4.24 -10.04
N VAL A 154 8.56 -2.93 -10.22
CA VAL A 154 9.59 -1.96 -9.85
C VAL A 154 9.05 -1.13 -8.70
N GLY A 155 9.74 -1.12 -7.58
CA GLY A 155 9.38 -0.31 -6.42
C GLY A 155 9.88 1.14 -6.54
N PRO A 156 9.56 2.00 -5.57
CA PRO A 156 9.79 3.44 -5.67
C PRO A 156 11.28 3.84 -5.65
N PHE A 157 12.18 2.92 -5.28
CA PHE A 157 13.60 3.20 -5.08
C PHE A 157 14.46 3.17 -6.35
N VAL A 158 13.89 2.73 -7.49
CA VAL A 158 14.56 2.78 -8.80
C VAL A 158 14.48 4.17 -9.44
N ASN A 159 13.72 5.11 -8.84
CA ASN A 159 13.70 6.52 -9.21
C ASN A 159 13.24 6.79 -10.66
N VAL A 160 12.03 6.32 -11.00
CA VAL A 160 11.42 6.48 -12.33
C VAL A 160 10.78 7.87 -12.47
N TYR A 161 11.55 8.84 -12.96
CA TYR A 161 11.09 10.23 -13.14
C TYR A 161 10.62 10.60 -14.55
N SER A 162 10.74 9.68 -15.51
CA SER A 162 10.44 9.98 -16.92
C SER A 162 9.74 8.83 -17.62
N GLU A 163 8.99 9.20 -18.65
CA GLU A 163 8.27 8.34 -19.57
C GLU A 163 9.21 7.33 -20.25
N ASP A 164 10.41 7.78 -20.63
CA ASP A 164 11.41 6.93 -21.28
C ASP A 164 11.94 5.84 -20.35
N THR A 165 12.18 6.18 -19.07
CA THR A 165 12.59 5.20 -18.06
C THR A 165 11.46 4.19 -17.82
N ALA A 166 10.21 4.65 -17.70
CA ALA A 166 9.07 3.76 -17.51
C ALA A 166 8.86 2.81 -18.70
N ARG A 167 8.99 3.31 -19.93
CA ARG A 167 8.94 2.49 -21.16
C ARG A 167 10.08 1.48 -21.22
N LEU A 168 11.30 1.89 -20.85
CA LEU A 168 12.45 1.00 -20.79
C LEU A 168 12.18 -0.15 -19.82
N LEU A 169 11.79 0.14 -18.59
CA LEU A 169 11.52 -0.87 -17.57
C LEU A 169 10.39 -1.83 -17.99
N ALA A 170 9.34 -1.31 -18.62
CA ALA A 170 8.29 -2.16 -19.19
C ALA A 170 8.83 -3.13 -20.25
N ARG A 171 9.72 -2.67 -21.15
CA ARG A 171 10.40 -3.55 -22.13
C ARG A 171 11.32 -4.59 -21.46
N LEU A 172 11.83 -4.30 -20.26
CA LEU A 172 12.63 -5.25 -19.48
C LEU A 172 11.78 -6.29 -18.73
N GLY A 173 10.46 -6.15 -18.73
CA GLY A 173 9.53 -7.09 -18.09
C GLY A 173 8.76 -6.51 -16.90
N ALA A 174 8.94 -5.23 -16.56
CA ALA A 174 8.18 -4.60 -15.49
C ALA A 174 6.68 -4.53 -15.86
N THR A 175 5.83 -5.15 -15.04
CA THR A 175 4.37 -5.12 -15.19
C THR A 175 3.71 -4.07 -14.30
N ARG A 176 4.42 -3.61 -13.26
CA ARG A 176 4.01 -2.54 -12.34
C ARG A 176 5.20 -1.67 -11.98
N ILE A 177 4.98 -0.37 -11.86
CA ILE A 177 5.99 0.60 -11.42
C ILE A 177 5.37 1.46 -10.33
N CYS A 178 5.91 1.38 -9.11
CA CYS A 178 5.64 2.35 -8.06
C CYS A 178 6.49 3.59 -8.33
N LEU A 179 5.83 4.71 -8.59
CA LEU A 179 6.50 5.96 -8.93
C LEU A 179 7.10 6.63 -7.69
N PRO A 180 8.17 7.42 -7.85
CA PRO A 180 8.75 8.22 -6.77
C PRO A 180 7.73 9.17 -6.13
N VAL A 181 7.88 9.40 -4.83
CA VAL A 181 6.91 10.13 -3.99
C VAL A 181 6.91 11.64 -4.23
N GLU A 182 8.01 12.16 -4.77
CA GLU A 182 8.26 13.56 -5.07
C GLU A 182 7.67 14.03 -6.40
N LEU A 183 7.10 13.11 -7.20
CA LEU A 183 6.51 13.46 -8.47
C LEU A 183 5.16 14.18 -8.30
N PRO A 184 4.96 15.33 -8.97
CA PRO A 184 3.64 15.96 -9.03
C PRO A 184 2.67 15.11 -9.85
N ALA A 185 1.37 15.28 -9.60
CA ALA A 185 0.30 14.55 -10.30
C ALA A 185 0.38 14.65 -11.82
N THR A 186 0.84 15.79 -12.34
CA THR A 186 1.04 16.03 -13.77
C THR A 186 2.10 15.11 -14.36
N ALA A 187 3.23 14.93 -13.68
CA ALA A 187 4.29 14.01 -14.09
C ALA A 187 3.86 12.55 -13.92
N VAL A 188 3.16 12.22 -12.82
CA VAL A 188 2.55 10.90 -12.61
C VAL A 188 1.64 10.53 -13.78
N GLY A 189 0.76 11.45 -14.20
CA GLY A 189 -0.15 11.23 -15.33
C GLY A 189 0.58 11.06 -16.67
N ALA A 190 1.61 11.87 -16.92
CA ALA A 190 2.42 11.76 -18.14
C ALA A 190 3.12 10.38 -18.22
N ILE A 191 3.70 9.91 -17.11
CA ILE A 191 4.35 8.60 -17.04
C ILE A 191 3.32 7.47 -17.20
N ALA A 192 2.18 7.55 -16.52
CA ALA A 192 1.14 6.53 -16.58
C ALA A 192 0.55 6.37 -17.99
N ALA A 193 0.41 7.46 -18.75
CA ALA A 193 -0.03 7.43 -20.14
C ALA A 193 1.04 6.85 -21.11
N ALA A 194 2.31 6.90 -20.72
CA ALA A 194 3.44 6.57 -21.59
C ALA A 194 3.89 5.10 -21.53
N THR A 195 3.47 4.35 -20.52
CA THR A 195 3.91 2.96 -20.28
C THR A 195 2.75 1.97 -20.28
N ALA A 196 3.03 0.73 -20.68
CA ALA A 196 2.07 -0.37 -20.55
C ALA A 196 2.03 -0.97 -19.13
N ALA A 197 3.06 -0.71 -18.31
CA ALA A 197 3.10 -1.15 -16.93
C ALA A 197 2.05 -0.40 -16.09
N GLU A 198 1.49 -1.06 -15.07
CA GLU A 198 0.59 -0.38 -14.14
C GLU A 198 1.37 0.62 -13.27
N CYS A 199 0.93 1.87 -13.22
CA CYS A 199 1.49 2.85 -12.29
C CYS A 199 0.82 2.78 -10.91
N GLU A 200 1.68 2.82 -9.89
CA GLU A 200 1.33 2.86 -8.47
C GLU A 200 1.94 4.10 -7.81
N VAL A 201 1.26 4.65 -6.80
CA VAL A 201 1.77 5.75 -5.98
C VAL A 201 1.66 5.41 -4.50
N VAL A 202 2.55 5.99 -3.68
CA VAL A 202 2.42 5.92 -2.22
C VAL A 202 1.29 6.85 -1.78
N ALA A 203 0.26 6.28 -1.18
CA ALA A 203 -0.94 6.99 -0.75
C ALA A 203 -0.97 7.30 0.75
N PHE A 204 -0.26 6.51 1.57
CA PHE A 204 -0.26 6.70 3.02
C PHE A 204 1.04 6.25 3.71
N GLY A 205 1.45 7.00 4.73
CA GLY A 205 2.52 6.65 5.67
C GLY A 205 3.76 7.54 5.52
N ARG A 206 4.82 7.24 6.26
CA ARG A 206 6.10 7.96 6.13
C ARG A 206 6.75 7.64 4.80
N VAL A 207 6.99 8.67 3.99
CA VAL A 207 7.54 8.48 2.65
C VAL A 207 9.05 8.28 2.70
N PRO A 208 9.60 7.38 1.86
CA PRO A 208 11.03 7.20 1.72
C PRO A 208 11.68 8.41 1.03
N LEU A 209 12.63 9.07 1.69
CA LEU A 209 13.28 10.27 1.15
C LEU A 209 14.75 10.04 0.78
N ALA A 210 15.49 9.24 1.55
CA ALA A 210 16.89 8.94 1.22
C ALA A 210 17.39 7.63 1.84
N MET A 211 18.18 6.88 1.08
CA MET A 211 18.88 5.68 1.56
C MET A 211 20.38 5.93 1.60
N SER A 212 21.07 5.37 2.60
CA SER A 212 22.53 5.49 2.72
C SER A 212 23.23 4.15 2.96
N ALA A 213 24.46 4.01 2.46
CA ALA A 213 25.32 2.90 2.82
C ALA A 213 25.67 2.90 4.33
N ARG A 214 25.60 4.07 4.98
CA ARG A 214 25.79 4.25 6.42
C ARG A 214 24.44 4.15 7.14
N CYS A 215 24.45 3.60 8.35
CA CYS A 215 23.25 3.48 9.17
C CYS A 215 23.11 4.72 10.06
N PHE A 216 22.16 5.60 9.74
CA PHE A 216 21.85 6.80 10.52
C PHE A 216 21.47 6.46 11.96
N HIS A 217 20.71 5.37 12.15
CA HIS A 217 20.29 4.93 13.48
C HIS A 217 21.47 4.40 14.32
N ALA A 218 22.42 3.71 13.70
CA ALA A 218 23.65 3.33 14.40
C ALA A 218 24.45 4.58 14.78
N ARG A 219 24.57 5.54 13.85
CA ARG A 219 25.32 6.77 14.04
C ARG A 219 24.75 7.65 15.15
N SER A 220 23.43 7.72 15.30
CA SER A 220 22.76 8.48 16.38
C SER A 220 23.05 7.93 17.79
N ARG A 221 23.61 6.71 17.87
CA ARG A 221 24.04 6.07 19.13
C ARG A 221 25.55 5.83 19.14
N ASP A 222 26.32 6.58 18.35
CA ASP A 222 27.77 6.47 18.18
C ASP A 222 28.26 5.04 17.84
N ARG A 223 27.49 4.31 17.04
CA ARG A 223 27.81 2.96 16.55
C ARG A 223 28.04 2.96 15.04
N HIS A 224 28.86 2.02 14.58
CA HIS A 224 28.99 1.70 13.16
C HIS A 224 27.93 0.68 12.71
N LYS A 225 27.54 0.72 11.43
CA LYS A 225 26.57 -0.23 10.82
C LYS A 225 26.93 -1.70 11.08
N ILE A 226 28.22 -2.03 11.06
CA ILE A 226 28.72 -3.40 11.28
C ILE A 226 28.30 -3.89 12.68
N ASN A 227 28.50 -3.08 13.72
CA ASN A 227 28.18 -3.41 15.11
C ASN A 227 26.98 -2.59 15.64
N CYS A 228 25.94 -2.38 14.82
CA CYS A 228 24.80 -1.55 15.20
C CYS A 228 23.92 -2.16 16.31
N ARG A 229 24.05 -3.48 16.55
CA ARG A 229 23.23 -4.26 17.48
C ARG A 229 21.72 -4.11 17.25
N PHE A 230 21.33 -3.88 16.00
CA PHE A 230 19.92 -3.73 15.58
C PHE A 230 19.14 -2.67 16.35
N VAL A 231 19.84 -1.61 16.80
CA VAL A 231 19.26 -0.51 17.60
C VAL A 231 18.03 0.13 16.95
N CYS A 232 17.90 0.04 15.63
CA CYS A 232 16.69 0.47 14.92
C CYS A 232 15.41 -0.31 15.26
N ALA A 233 15.48 -1.38 16.05
CA ALA A 233 14.30 -2.06 16.60
C ALA A 233 13.66 -1.32 17.78
N GLU A 234 14.37 -0.37 18.41
CA GLU A 234 13.86 0.40 19.54
C GLU A 234 12.77 1.41 19.14
N ASP A 235 12.77 1.84 17.87
CA ASP A 235 11.84 2.84 17.35
C ASP A 235 10.92 2.23 16.28
N ALA A 236 9.78 1.69 16.73
CA ALA A 236 8.83 0.97 15.87
C ALA A 236 8.31 1.82 14.69
N ASP A 237 8.16 3.14 14.87
CA ASP A 237 7.74 4.07 13.81
C ASP A 237 8.89 4.97 13.32
N GLY A 238 10.14 4.57 13.58
CA GLY A 238 11.32 5.37 13.26
C GLY A 238 11.65 6.42 14.33
N LEU A 239 12.94 6.76 14.42
CA LEU A 239 13.48 7.73 15.37
C LEU A 239 13.25 9.16 14.83
N PRO A 240 12.48 10.03 15.50
CA PRO A 240 12.31 11.42 15.07
C PRO A 240 13.65 12.17 15.03
N VAL A 241 13.81 13.04 14.04
CA VAL A 241 14.95 13.96 13.91
C VAL A 241 14.44 15.38 14.06
N GLU A 242 15.11 16.12 14.93
CA GLU A 242 14.77 17.50 15.27
C GLU A 242 15.80 18.47 14.64
N THR A 243 15.33 19.64 14.20
CA THR A 243 16.19 20.77 13.86
C THR A 243 16.86 21.34 15.12
N ALA A 244 17.78 22.29 14.95
CA ALA A 244 18.38 22.98 16.10
C ALA A 244 17.33 23.75 16.92
N GLU A 245 16.25 24.17 16.27
CA GLU A 245 15.09 24.85 16.83
C GLU A 245 14.06 23.87 17.45
N GLY A 246 14.31 22.56 17.38
CA GLY A 246 13.46 21.52 17.97
C GLY A 246 12.30 21.06 17.08
N GLU A 247 12.26 21.45 15.80
CA GLU A 247 11.20 21.07 14.88
C GLU A 247 11.44 19.67 14.30
N ARG A 248 10.41 18.81 14.36
CA ARG A 248 10.48 17.45 13.82
C ARG A 248 10.08 17.43 12.36
N PHE A 249 11.01 17.07 11.48
CA PHE A 249 10.77 17.07 10.04
C PHE A 249 11.13 15.74 9.35
N LEU A 250 12.03 14.93 9.95
CA LEU A 250 12.39 13.60 9.46
C LEU A 250 12.22 12.51 10.52
N ALA A 251 12.24 11.26 10.06
CA ALA A 251 12.39 10.08 10.90
C ALA A 251 13.47 9.15 10.34
N ILE A 252 14.22 8.47 11.20
CA ILE A 252 15.28 7.54 10.83
C ILE A 252 14.85 6.09 11.09
N ALA A 253 14.94 5.25 10.07
CA ALA A 253 14.69 3.81 10.15
C ALA A 253 15.92 3.00 9.69
N GLY A 254 17.01 3.02 10.47
CA GLY A 254 18.26 2.34 10.13
C GLY A 254 19.08 3.11 9.10
N CYS A 255 19.15 2.59 7.86
CA CYS A 255 19.87 3.22 6.75
C CYS A 255 19.01 4.23 5.97
N HIS A 256 17.76 4.39 6.38
CA HIS A 256 16.73 5.13 5.68
C HIS A 256 16.37 6.40 6.43
N ILE A 257 16.24 7.51 5.70
CA ILE A 257 15.56 8.74 6.10
C ILE A 257 14.16 8.74 5.49
N LEU A 258 13.17 8.95 6.36
CA LEU A 258 11.76 9.05 6.03
C LEU A 258 11.23 10.43 6.42
N SER A 259 10.05 10.80 5.91
CA SER A 259 9.33 11.96 6.42
C SER A 259 8.91 11.79 7.89
N HIS A 260 8.90 12.90 8.65
CA HIS A 260 8.27 12.90 9.97
C HIS A 260 6.73 12.87 9.87
N ALA A 261 6.16 13.65 8.95
CA ALA A 261 4.74 13.61 8.65
C ALA A 261 4.36 12.35 7.86
N TYR A 262 3.07 11.99 7.87
CA TYR A 262 2.54 10.96 6.99
C TYR A 262 2.03 11.59 5.71
N ALA A 263 2.47 11.07 4.57
CA ALA A 263 1.77 11.34 3.32
C ALA A 263 0.34 10.80 3.46
N ASN A 264 -0.64 11.55 2.97
CA ASN A 264 -2.04 11.10 2.93
C ASN A 264 -2.71 11.65 1.68
N LEU A 265 -2.93 10.77 0.69
CA LEU A 265 -3.50 11.11 -0.61
C LEU A 265 -4.99 10.75 -0.72
N ALA A 266 -5.70 10.59 0.39
CA ALA A 266 -7.11 10.18 0.39
C ALA A 266 -8.01 11.17 -0.38
N ASN A 267 -7.69 12.45 -0.38
CA ASN A 267 -8.40 13.47 -1.16
C ASN A 267 -8.12 13.31 -2.67
N GLU A 268 -6.89 12.99 -3.02
CA GLU A 268 -6.36 12.97 -4.39
C GLU A 268 -6.65 11.67 -5.15
N VAL A 269 -7.14 10.63 -4.48
CA VAL A 269 -7.44 9.32 -5.09
C VAL A 269 -8.22 9.44 -6.41
N ALA A 270 -9.26 10.28 -6.47
CA ALA A 270 -10.07 10.42 -7.68
C ALA A 270 -9.28 11.01 -8.86
N ALA A 271 -8.54 12.09 -8.62
CA ALA A 271 -7.73 12.75 -9.64
C ALA A 271 -6.57 11.87 -10.12
N LEU A 272 -5.90 11.18 -9.19
CA LEU A 272 -4.81 10.25 -9.52
C LEU A 272 -5.32 9.06 -10.35
N ARG A 273 -6.52 8.54 -10.04
CA ARG A 273 -7.16 7.52 -10.88
C ARG A 273 -7.46 8.04 -12.28
N ALA A 274 -7.98 9.27 -12.39
CA ALA A 274 -8.23 9.90 -13.69
C ALA A 274 -6.92 10.10 -14.48
N ALA A 275 -5.81 10.37 -13.79
CA ALA A 275 -4.46 10.45 -14.35
C ALA A 275 -3.86 9.07 -14.71
N GLY A 276 -4.58 7.96 -14.55
CA GLY A 276 -4.12 6.62 -14.96
C GLY A 276 -3.43 5.81 -13.86
N VAL A 277 -3.38 6.30 -12.62
CA VAL A 277 -2.90 5.51 -11.48
C VAL A 277 -3.88 4.39 -11.17
N LYS A 278 -3.38 3.15 -11.14
CA LYS A 278 -4.20 1.97 -10.88
C LYS A 278 -4.07 1.46 -9.46
N ARG A 279 -3.00 1.83 -8.75
CA ARG A 279 -2.68 1.27 -7.43
C ARG A 279 -2.24 2.32 -6.43
N PHE A 280 -2.64 2.10 -5.19
CA PHE A 280 -2.38 3.00 -4.07
C PHE A 280 -1.70 2.21 -2.96
N ARG A 281 -0.43 2.55 -2.71
CA ARG A 281 0.44 1.87 -1.75
C ARG A 281 0.31 2.50 -0.36
N LEU A 282 0.02 1.67 0.64
CA LEU A 282 0.06 2.02 2.06
C LEU A 282 1.37 1.51 2.63
N LEU A 283 2.18 2.39 3.22
CA LEU A 283 3.42 1.99 3.89
C LEU A 283 3.11 1.63 5.35
N PRO A 284 3.47 0.42 5.83
CA PRO A 284 3.23 0.04 7.22
C PRO A 284 3.81 1.04 8.23
N GLN A 285 2.97 1.47 9.17
CA GLN A 285 3.33 2.32 10.31
C GLN A 285 2.94 1.58 11.60
N ALA A 286 3.46 2.01 12.76
CA ALA A 286 3.14 1.42 14.06
C ALA A 286 1.75 1.87 14.60
N ILE A 287 0.72 1.74 13.76
CA ILE A 287 -0.67 2.07 14.04
C ILE A 287 -1.59 0.96 13.51
N ASP A 288 -2.91 1.13 13.65
CA ASP A 288 -3.86 0.20 13.06
C ASP A 288 -3.93 0.31 11.52
N MET A 289 -3.04 -0.42 10.84
CA MET A 289 -3.00 -0.45 9.38
C MET A 289 -4.20 -1.19 8.75
N VAL A 290 -4.93 -2.02 9.50
CA VAL A 290 -6.18 -2.63 9.01
C VAL A 290 -7.24 -1.54 8.87
N ALA A 291 -7.38 -0.69 9.90
CA ALA A 291 -8.30 0.44 9.87
C ALA A 291 -7.93 1.45 8.77
N VAL A 292 -6.64 1.76 8.60
CA VAL A 292 -6.16 2.61 7.48
C VAL A 292 -6.55 1.98 6.14
N ALA A 293 -6.29 0.69 5.94
CA ALA A 293 -6.63 0.00 4.69
C ALA A 293 -8.13 -0.02 4.42
N ASP A 294 -8.98 -0.18 5.44
CA ASP A 294 -10.43 -0.08 5.31
C ASP A 294 -10.88 1.31 4.83
N VAL A 295 -10.35 2.39 5.41
CA VAL A 295 -10.68 3.75 5.00
C VAL A 295 -10.31 3.96 3.52
N PHE A 296 -9.09 3.58 3.12
CA PHE A 296 -8.68 3.70 1.73
C PHE A 296 -9.49 2.78 0.80
N ARG A 297 -9.90 1.59 1.25
CA ARG A 297 -10.76 0.70 0.47
C ARG A 297 -12.11 1.34 0.21
N ARG A 298 -12.77 1.85 1.26
CA ARG A 298 -14.04 2.58 1.14
C ARG A 298 -13.90 3.79 0.23
N ARG A 299 -12.78 4.51 0.30
CA ARG A 299 -12.48 5.66 -0.57
C ARG A 299 -12.32 5.26 -2.04
N LEU A 300 -11.61 4.18 -2.33
CA LEU A 300 -11.40 3.66 -3.70
C LEU A 300 -12.68 3.10 -4.31
N ASP A 301 -13.49 2.41 -3.49
CA ASP A 301 -14.79 1.87 -3.88
C ASP A 301 -15.88 2.97 -3.98
N GLY A 302 -15.54 4.23 -3.70
CA GLY A 302 -16.45 5.38 -3.80
C GLY A 302 -17.54 5.42 -2.72
N ARG A 303 -17.38 4.66 -1.63
CA ARG A 303 -18.34 4.61 -0.51
C ARG A 303 -18.27 5.82 0.40
N ILE A 304 -17.10 6.46 0.47
CA ILE A 304 -16.85 7.68 1.26
C ILE A 304 -16.10 8.72 0.42
N GLY A 305 -16.33 9.99 0.72
CA GLY A 305 -15.61 11.11 0.11
C GLY A 305 -14.18 11.28 0.65
N GLY A 306 -13.39 12.15 0.02
CA GLY A 306 -12.03 12.48 0.49
C GLY A 306 -12.01 13.06 1.90
N ALA A 307 -12.83 14.09 2.15
CA ALA A 307 -12.91 14.74 3.47
C ALA A 307 -13.35 13.77 4.59
N GLU A 308 -14.28 12.86 4.30
CA GLU A 308 -14.70 11.83 5.25
C GLU A 308 -13.57 10.82 5.52
N ALA A 309 -12.83 10.40 4.49
CA ALA A 309 -11.66 9.55 4.65
C ALA A 309 -10.57 10.22 5.51
N MET A 310 -10.30 11.51 5.28
CA MET A 310 -9.36 12.28 6.11
C MET A 310 -9.78 12.31 7.58
N ALA A 311 -11.06 12.58 7.85
CA ALA A 311 -11.60 12.59 9.20
C ALA A 311 -11.53 11.21 9.88
N ALA A 312 -11.75 10.13 9.12
CA ALA A 312 -11.64 8.76 9.62
C ALA A 312 -10.19 8.31 9.87
N LEU A 313 -9.22 8.81 9.10
CA LEU A 313 -7.79 8.50 9.28
C LEU A 313 -7.19 9.25 10.47
N ARG A 314 -7.64 10.48 10.73
CA ARG A 314 -7.05 11.35 11.76
C ARG A 314 -6.95 10.71 13.16
N PRO A 315 -7.99 10.05 13.72
CA PRO A 315 -7.91 9.44 15.05
C PRO A 315 -7.00 8.19 15.11
N LEU A 316 -6.61 7.63 13.96
CA LEU A 316 -5.70 6.47 13.90
C LEU A 316 -4.23 6.87 14.04
N VAL A 317 -3.93 8.17 13.95
CA VAL A 317 -2.57 8.70 13.85
C VAL A 317 -2.35 9.67 15.00
N ALA A 318 -1.21 9.53 15.68
CA ALA A 318 -0.86 10.36 16.83
C ALA A 318 -0.99 11.87 16.51
N PRO A 319 -1.49 12.70 17.44
CA PRO A 319 -1.77 14.12 17.19
C PRO A 319 -0.57 14.93 16.68
N GLU A 320 0.64 14.57 17.09
CA GLU A 320 1.90 15.19 16.69
C GLU A 320 2.32 14.85 15.25
N ILE A 321 1.77 13.81 14.65
CA ILE A 321 2.08 13.41 13.27
C ILE A 321 1.10 14.10 12.32
N ALA A 322 1.60 15.12 11.63
CA ALA A 322 0.85 15.83 10.59
C ALA A 322 0.59 14.95 9.35
N PHE A 323 -0.43 15.33 8.58
CA PHE A 323 -0.63 14.83 7.23
C PHE A 323 -0.07 15.82 6.21
N VAL A 324 0.52 15.28 5.14
CA VAL A 324 1.12 16.07 4.05
C VAL A 324 0.75 15.48 2.70
N ASN A 325 0.70 16.34 1.68
CA ASN A 325 0.44 15.96 0.29
C ASN A 325 1.19 16.86 -0.71
N GLY A 326 2.10 17.74 -0.26
CA GLY A 326 2.65 18.80 -1.10
C GLY A 326 3.30 18.33 -2.41
N PHE A 327 4.03 17.20 -2.41
CA PHE A 327 4.68 16.69 -3.63
C PHE A 327 3.71 16.44 -4.78
N VAL A 328 2.55 15.83 -4.52
CA VAL A 328 1.57 15.52 -5.58
C VAL A 328 0.98 16.78 -6.19
N HIS A 329 1.04 17.90 -5.47
CA HIS A 329 0.64 19.24 -5.89
C HIS A 329 1.81 20.07 -6.47
N GLY A 330 3.01 19.52 -6.57
CA GLY A 330 4.21 20.23 -7.03
C GLY A 330 4.74 21.26 -6.03
N ARG A 331 4.46 21.07 -4.73
CA ARG A 331 4.95 21.89 -3.61
C ARG A 331 5.94 21.11 -2.74
N ALA A 332 6.50 21.72 -1.70
CA ALA A 332 7.42 21.02 -0.82
C ALA A 332 6.70 19.86 -0.10
N GLY A 333 7.39 18.74 0.09
CA GLY A 333 6.79 17.50 0.58
C GLY A 333 6.21 17.57 1.99
N GLU A 334 6.67 18.52 2.80
CA GLU A 334 6.17 18.79 4.15
C GLU A 334 4.89 19.65 4.20
N GLU A 335 4.47 20.19 3.05
CA GLU A 335 3.30 21.04 2.98
C GLU A 335 2.00 20.22 2.88
N TRP A 336 0.94 20.80 3.46
CA TRP A 336 -0.44 20.36 3.25
C TRP A 336 -1.16 21.35 2.33
N VAL A 337 -1.78 20.82 1.27
CA VAL A 337 -2.64 21.53 0.34
C VAL A 337 -4.07 21.09 0.58
N ALA A 338 -4.91 22.01 1.05
CA ALA A 338 -6.30 21.73 1.41
C ALA A 338 -7.20 21.45 0.18
N ASP A 339 -6.93 22.16 -0.92
CA ASP A 339 -7.67 21.99 -2.16
C ASP A 339 -7.27 20.67 -2.83
N SER A 340 -8.26 19.83 -3.14
CA SER A 340 -8.01 18.59 -3.87
C SER A 340 -7.59 18.87 -5.31
N LEU A 341 -6.74 18.01 -5.87
CA LEU A 341 -6.44 18.01 -7.31
C LEU A 341 -7.74 17.97 -8.13
N ARG A 342 -7.80 18.77 -9.19
CA ARG A 342 -8.89 18.73 -10.17
C ARG A 342 -8.71 17.48 -11.03
N ALA A 343 -9.77 16.67 -11.15
CA ALA A 343 -9.81 15.49 -11.99
C ALA A 343 -10.08 15.85 -13.46
#